data_AF-A0A1Q6A0A1-F1
#
_entry.id   AF-A0A1Q6A0A1-F1
#
_cell.length_a   1.000
_cell.length_b   1.000
_cell.length_c   1.000
_cell.angle_alpha   90.00
_cell.angle_beta   90.00
_cell.angle_gamma   90.00
#
_symmetry.space_group_name_H-M   'P 1'
#
loop_
_entity.id
_entity.type
_entity.pdbx_description
1 polymer ?
#
loop_
_entity_poly.entity_id
_entity_poly.type
_entity_poly.pdbx_seq_one_letter_code
_entity_poly.pdbx_strand_id
1 'polypeptide(L)'
;MKTYYDNQVLTAIKNFSPAPKTEATTINDAKIYELLLAKQIDQKISAEKRIEVQKICNVYLNGVVLCRKKAVAESRQAFNKGDDMFALITDADQRAIINLYRLSGWAYYHFCTHNYKTAESNLLQGLAESAVLEANGLELLIYRRIEQVINLINIYFAQKDYVKAVDACRRMSFILLKNTHYNCFGGDWSNYKLDAVPYLKEIMLNTAFKLIVRKNLECRVNKQYGELYFQKNIYAHLNNFPVNSYNKFVIKQWLGIKRQATENANSKRYRNAIFSFLADNEIGGDYDTFKASALVQILGESNYLKMFGFIEPAVKSYIKKLTLSNSEKRVLIN
;
A
#
# COMPACT_ATOMS: atom_id res chain seq x y z
N MET A 1 26.74 -5.27 -11.49
CA MET A 1 25.42 -5.57 -10.88
C MET A 1 24.23 -4.91 -11.59
N LYS A 2 24.46 -4.10 -12.64
CA LYS A 2 23.43 -3.41 -13.45
C LYS A 2 22.92 -4.24 -14.65
N THR A 3 23.52 -5.40 -14.93
CA THR A 3 23.29 -6.18 -16.17
C THR A 3 22.68 -7.56 -15.96
N TYR A 4 22.49 -8.00 -14.70
CA TYR A 4 21.92 -9.33 -14.40
C TYR A 4 20.38 -9.29 -14.24
N TYR A 5 19.85 -8.15 -13.76
CA TYR A 5 18.41 -7.97 -13.51
C TYR A 5 17.59 -7.62 -14.76
N ASP A 6 18.19 -6.93 -15.73
CA ASP A 6 17.49 -6.57 -16.97
C ASP A 6 17.17 -7.80 -17.83
N ASN A 7 18.03 -8.82 -17.83
CA ASN A 7 17.84 -10.00 -18.68
C ASN A 7 16.79 -11.00 -18.17
N GLN A 8 16.50 -11.08 -16.87
CA GLN A 8 15.46 -12.01 -16.38
C GLN A 8 14.05 -11.39 -16.46
N VAL A 9 13.93 -10.08 -16.23
CA VAL A 9 12.67 -9.34 -16.37
C VAL A 9 12.30 -9.19 -17.85
N LEU A 10 13.27 -8.87 -18.72
CA LEU A 10 13.01 -8.79 -20.16
C LEU A 10 12.76 -10.16 -20.80
N THR A 11 13.35 -11.25 -20.30
CA THR A 11 13.04 -12.61 -20.80
C THR A 11 11.63 -13.06 -20.38
N ALA A 12 11.19 -12.70 -19.17
CA ALA A 12 9.81 -12.94 -18.74
C ALA A 12 8.78 -12.09 -19.51
N ILE A 13 9.16 -10.89 -19.97
CA ILE A 13 8.29 -10.01 -20.77
C ILE A 13 8.30 -10.38 -22.27
N LYS A 14 9.46 -10.77 -22.83
CA LYS A 14 9.62 -11.15 -24.25
C LYS A 14 8.95 -12.48 -24.60
N ASN A 15 8.83 -13.40 -23.66
CA ASN A 15 8.14 -14.67 -23.89
C ASN A 15 6.60 -14.55 -23.82
N PHE A 16 6.06 -13.35 -23.55
CA PHE A 16 4.63 -13.14 -23.31
C PHE A 16 3.96 -12.00 -24.13
N SER A 17 4.59 -11.46 -25.16
CA SER A 17 3.90 -10.48 -26.02
C SER A 17 4.42 -10.41 -27.45
N PRO A 18 3.55 -10.34 -28.47
CA PRO A 18 3.93 -10.05 -29.85
C PRO A 18 4.53 -8.63 -29.95
N ALA A 19 5.37 -8.43 -30.97
CA ALA A 19 6.25 -7.29 -31.19
C ALA A 19 5.68 -5.88 -30.85
N PRO A 20 6.54 -4.94 -30.44
CA PRO A 20 6.11 -3.66 -29.88
C PRO A 20 5.60 -2.73 -30.98
N LYS A 21 4.42 -2.15 -30.75
CA LYS A 21 4.09 -0.83 -31.29
C LYS A 21 4.26 0.20 -30.18
N THR A 22 5.00 1.24 -30.53
CA THR A 22 5.24 2.46 -29.77
C THR A 22 3.95 3.07 -29.24
N GLU A 23 3.75 2.96 -27.93
CA GLU A 23 3.01 3.85 -27.05
C GLU A 23 3.37 3.34 -25.65
N ALA A 24 3.85 4.21 -24.75
CA ALA A 24 4.13 3.84 -23.36
C ALA A 24 2.80 3.45 -22.72
N THR A 25 2.45 2.17 -22.85
CA THR A 25 1.26 1.59 -22.25
C THR A 25 1.56 1.57 -20.76
N THR A 26 1.03 2.55 -20.03
CA THR A 26 1.04 2.59 -18.57
C THR A 26 0.68 1.20 -18.08
N ILE A 27 1.67 0.53 -17.50
CA ILE A 27 1.50 -0.78 -16.91
C ILE A 27 0.47 -0.62 -15.79
N ASN A 28 -0.70 -1.24 -15.95
CA ASN A 28 -1.73 -1.19 -14.94
C ASN A 28 -1.39 -2.20 -13.83
N ASP A 29 -0.89 -1.69 -12.70
CA ASP A 29 -0.47 -2.48 -11.53
C ASP A 29 -1.51 -3.49 -11.06
N ALA A 30 -2.79 -3.07 -11.03
CA ALA A 30 -3.89 -3.94 -10.66
C ALA A 30 -4.05 -5.09 -11.66
N LYS A 31 -3.84 -4.83 -12.96
CA LYS A 31 -3.88 -5.85 -14.01
C LYS A 31 -2.74 -6.86 -13.88
N ILE A 32 -1.54 -6.44 -13.46
CA ILE A 32 -0.42 -7.39 -13.21
C ILE A 32 -0.77 -8.33 -12.07
N TYR A 33 -1.22 -7.79 -10.93
CA TYR A 33 -1.62 -8.61 -9.78
C TYR A 33 -2.72 -9.60 -10.17
N GLU A 34 -3.76 -9.14 -10.86
CA GLU A 34 -4.89 -9.98 -11.30
C GLU A 34 -4.46 -11.09 -12.26
N LEU A 35 -3.60 -10.78 -13.23
CA LEU A 35 -3.08 -11.78 -14.18
C LEU A 35 -2.26 -12.87 -13.47
N LEU A 36 -1.36 -12.47 -12.57
CA LEU A 36 -0.52 -13.41 -11.84
C LEU A 36 -1.35 -14.28 -10.88
N LEU A 37 -2.33 -13.68 -10.19
CA LEU A 37 -3.25 -14.42 -9.32
C LEU A 37 -4.12 -15.39 -10.11
N ALA A 38 -4.67 -14.97 -11.26
CA ALA A 38 -5.47 -15.83 -12.13
C ALA A 38 -4.71 -17.09 -12.54
N LYS A 39 -3.42 -16.96 -12.86
CA LYS A 39 -2.55 -18.10 -13.19
C LYS A 39 -2.38 -19.09 -12.02
N GLN A 40 -2.29 -18.60 -10.78
CA GLN A 40 -2.25 -19.49 -9.61
C GLN A 40 -3.61 -20.16 -9.36
N ILE A 41 -4.72 -19.45 -9.61
CA ILE A 41 -6.06 -20.01 -9.50
C ILE A 41 -6.29 -21.10 -10.56
N ASP A 42 -5.86 -20.90 -11.81
CA ASP A 42 -5.95 -21.90 -12.89
C ASP A 42 -5.19 -23.21 -12.57
N GLN A 43 -4.23 -23.18 -11.65
CA GLN A 43 -3.54 -24.39 -11.16
C GLN A 43 -4.34 -25.16 -10.11
N LYS A 44 -5.42 -24.56 -9.58
CA LYS A 44 -6.24 -25.11 -8.49
C LYS A 44 -7.63 -25.51 -8.94
N ILE A 45 -8.22 -24.75 -9.84
CA ILE A 45 -9.58 -24.98 -10.35
C ILE A 45 -9.57 -24.93 -11.87
N SER A 46 -10.59 -25.53 -12.50
CA SER A 46 -10.72 -25.49 -13.97
C SER A 46 -10.98 -24.07 -14.48
N ALA A 47 -10.70 -23.83 -15.76
CA ALA A 47 -10.89 -22.52 -16.39
C ALA A 47 -12.35 -22.05 -16.31
N GLU A 48 -13.32 -22.96 -16.45
CA GLU A 48 -14.75 -22.66 -16.33
C GLU A 48 -15.08 -22.17 -14.91
N LYS A 49 -14.57 -22.88 -13.89
CA LYS A 49 -14.74 -22.50 -12.48
C LYS A 49 -14.08 -21.16 -12.17
N ARG A 50 -12.90 -20.88 -12.74
CA ARG A 50 -12.23 -19.57 -12.58
C ARG A 50 -13.06 -18.45 -13.22
N ILE A 51 -13.62 -18.65 -14.40
CA ILE A 51 -14.46 -17.64 -15.07
C ILE A 51 -15.66 -17.27 -14.19
N GLU A 52 -16.29 -18.27 -13.56
CA GLU A 52 -17.37 -18.05 -12.60
C GLU A 52 -16.92 -17.29 -11.35
N VAL A 53 -15.80 -17.69 -10.74
CA VAL A 53 -15.18 -16.98 -9.61
C VAL A 53 -14.91 -15.52 -9.98
N GLN A 54 -14.27 -15.27 -11.13
CA GLN A 54 -13.96 -13.92 -11.61
C GLN A 54 -15.23 -13.08 -11.79
N LYS A 55 -16.28 -13.67 -12.37
CA LYS A 55 -17.57 -13.00 -12.58
C LYS A 55 -18.16 -12.51 -11.24
N ILE A 56 -18.14 -13.35 -10.21
CA ILE A 56 -18.67 -13.00 -8.89
C ILE A 56 -17.77 -11.99 -8.17
N CYS A 57 -16.45 -12.21 -8.19
CA CYS A 57 -15.48 -11.27 -7.62
C CYS A 57 -15.60 -9.87 -8.25
N ASN A 58 -15.83 -9.78 -9.57
CA ASN A 58 -16.05 -8.51 -10.26
C ASN A 58 -17.32 -7.79 -9.80
N VAL A 59 -18.37 -8.50 -9.38
CA VAL A 59 -19.58 -7.89 -8.79
C VAL A 59 -19.24 -7.22 -7.45
N TYR A 60 -18.48 -7.89 -6.57
CA TYR A 60 -18.00 -7.30 -5.33
C TYR A 60 -17.06 -6.10 -5.58
N LEU A 61 -16.13 -6.19 -6.54
CA LEU A 61 -15.26 -5.09 -6.91
C LEU A 61 -16.05 -3.89 -7.45
N ASN A 62 -17.09 -4.12 -8.25
CA ASN A 62 -18.00 -3.07 -8.71
C ASN A 62 -18.71 -2.39 -7.52
N GLY A 63 -19.15 -3.15 -6.52
CA GLY A 63 -19.69 -2.60 -5.27
C GLY A 63 -18.72 -1.65 -4.58
N VAL A 64 -17.43 -2.00 -4.51
CA VAL A 64 -16.35 -1.13 -3.97
C VAL A 64 -16.19 0.14 -4.80
N VAL A 65 -16.19 0.03 -6.14
CA VAL A 65 -16.10 1.19 -7.04
C VAL A 65 -17.29 2.13 -6.84
N LEU A 66 -18.50 1.60 -6.67
CA LEU A 66 -19.70 2.40 -6.39
C LEU A 66 -19.60 3.12 -5.04
N CYS A 67 -19.10 2.46 -3.99
CA CYS A 67 -18.80 3.12 -2.71
C CYS A 67 -17.82 4.28 -2.87
N ARG A 68 -16.74 4.11 -3.65
CA ARG A 68 -15.76 5.18 -3.93
C ARG A 68 -16.40 6.38 -4.63
N LYS A 69 -17.40 6.13 -5.49
CA LYS A 69 -18.21 7.15 -6.17
C LYS A 69 -19.33 7.74 -5.29
N LYS A 70 -19.41 7.34 -4.02
CA LYS A 70 -20.48 7.72 -3.06
C LYS A 70 -21.89 7.27 -3.48
N ALA A 71 -21.99 6.29 -4.38
CA ALA A 71 -23.24 5.66 -4.79
C ALA A 71 -23.59 4.50 -3.84
N VAL A 72 -23.98 4.84 -2.60
CA VAL A 72 -24.10 3.87 -1.49
C VAL A 72 -25.26 2.89 -1.70
N ALA A 73 -26.38 3.33 -2.29
CA ALA A 73 -27.53 2.47 -2.53
C ALA A 73 -27.24 1.43 -3.62
N GLU A 74 -26.66 1.88 -4.73
CA GLU A 74 -26.25 1.05 -5.87
C GLU A 74 -25.13 0.09 -5.45
N SER A 75 -24.21 0.54 -4.60
CA SER A 75 -23.19 -0.31 -4.02
C SER A 75 -23.79 -1.46 -3.21
N ARG A 76 -24.78 -1.17 -2.35
CA ARG A 76 -25.50 -2.21 -1.59
C ARG A 76 -26.19 -3.20 -2.51
N GLN A 77 -26.84 -2.73 -3.59
CA GLN A 77 -27.47 -3.60 -4.58
C GLN A 77 -26.45 -4.52 -5.26
N ALA A 78 -25.27 -3.99 -5.63
CA ALA A 78 -24.20 -4.79 -6.19
C ALA A 78 -23.69 -5.86 -5.21
N PHE A 79 -23.53 -5.52 -3.93
CA PHE A 79 -23.11 -6.48 -2.91
C PHE A 79 -24.16 -7.56 -2.64
N ASN A 80 -25.44 -7.20 -2.53
CA ASN A 80 -26.53 -8.17 -2.40
C ASN A 80 -26.56 -9.13 -3.61
N LYS A 81 -26.42 -8.62 -4.84
CA LYS A 81 -26.32 -9.46 -6.03
C LYS A 81 -25.13 -10.41 -5.96
N GLY A 82 -23.98 -9.94 -5.47
CA GLY A 82 -22.82 -10.78 -5.24
C GLY A 82 -23.10 -11.91 -4.24
N ASP A 83 -23.78 -11.61 -3.14
CA ASP A 83 -24.17 -12.59 -2.12
C ASP A 83 -25.16 -13.62 -2.66
N ASP A 84 -26.16 -13.20 -3.46
CA ASP A 84 -27.10 -14.09 -4.13
C ASP A 84 -26.37 -15.06 -5.06
N MET A 85 -25.39 -14.57 -5.84
CA MET A 85 -24.57 -15.42 -6.71
C MET A 85 -23.66 -16.36 -5.90
N PHE A 86 -23.07 -15.87 -4.82
CA PHE A 86 -22.21 -16.65 -3.93
C PHE A 86 -22.96 -17.78 -3.21
N ALA A 87 -24.24 -17.57 -2.90
CA ALA A 87 -25.09 -18.59 -2.28
C ALA A 87 -25.28 -19.84 -3.18
N LEU A 88 -25.15 -19.69 -4.50
CA LEU A 88 -25.31 -20.77 -5.47
C LEU A 88 -24.05 -21.62 -5.68
N ILE A 89 -22.88 -21.13 -5.23
CA ILE A 89 -21.61 -21.86 -5.40
C ILE A 89 -21.50 -22.94 -4.34
N THR A 90 -21.35 -24.20 -4.74
CA THR A 90 -21.23 -25.35 -3.81
C THR A 90 -19.80 -25.84 -3.62
N ASP A 91 -18.92 -25.59 -4.61
CA ASP A 91 -17.51 -26.00 -4.59
C ASP A 91 -16.71 -25.22 -3.54
N ALA A 92 -16.03 -25.95 -2.65
CA ALA A 92 -15.34 -25.36 -1.51
C ALA A 92 -14.19 -24.41 -1.91
N ASP A 93 -13.42 -24.74 -2.95
CA ASP A 93 -12.28 -23.93 -3.41
C ASP A 93 -12.75 -22.64 -4.06
N GLN A 94 -13.78 -22.70 -4.92
CA GLN A 94 -14.42 -21.50 -5.47
C GLN A 94 -14.99 -20.63 -4.35
N ARG A 95 -15.70 -21.23 -3.38
CA ARG A 95 -16.29 -20.50 -2.26
C ARG A 95 -15.23 -19.77 -1.44
N ALA A 96 -14.12 -20.42 -1.11
CA ALA A 96 -13.05 -19.81 -0.31
C ALA A 96 -12.47 -18.57 -0.98
N ILE A 97 -12.16 -18.66 -2.29
CA ILE A 97 -11.66 -17.51 -3.08
C ILE A 97 -12.69 -16.38 -3.13
N ILE A 98 -13.95 -16.69 -3.45
CA ILE A 98 -15.00 -15.66 -3.54
C ILE A 98 -15.25 -15.03 -2.18
N ASN A 99 -15.24 -15.81 -1.10
CA ASN A 99 -15.47 -15.33 0.26
C ASN A 99 -14.46 -14.25 0.67
N LEU A 100 -13.18 -14.38 0.26
CA LEU A 100 -12.17 -13.35 0.50
C LEU A 100 -12.54 -12.00 -0.13
N TYR A 101 -13.07 -12.02 -1.36
CA TYR A 101 -13.52 -10.81 -2.06
C TYR A 101 -14.81 -10.25 -1.47
N ARG A 102 -15.74 -11.12 -1.09
CA ARG A 102 -16.97 -10.79 -0.37
C ARG A 102 -16.67 -10.06 0.94
N LEU A 103 -15.82 -10.63 1.79
CA LEU A 103 -15.41 -10.05 3.08
C LEU A 103 -14.77 -8.68 2.89
N SER A 104 -13.85 -8.57 1.92
CA SER A 104 -13.17 -7.30 1.61
C SER A 104 -14.13 -6.23 1.08
N GLY A 105 -15.08 -6.63 0.22
CA GLY A 105 -16.10 -5.75 -0.35
C GLY A 105 -17.06 -5.20 0.72
N TRP A 106 -17.65 -6.09 1.53
CA TRP A 106 -18.53 -5.71 2.63
C TRP A 106 -17.80 -4.90 3.70
N ALA A 107 -16.54 -5.21 4.00
CA ALA A 107 -15.73 -4.38 4.89
C ALA A 107 -15.64 -2.94 4.41
N TYR A 108 -15.38 -2.74 3.10
CA TYR A 108 -15.33 -1.39 2.52
C TYR A 108 -16.68 -0.68 2.56
N TYR A 109 -17.78 -1.38 2.28
CA TYR A 109 -19.14 -0.86 2.43
C TYR A 109 -19.41 -0.36 3.86
N HIS A 110 -19.11 -1.19 4.85
CA HIS A 110 -19.31 -0.87 6.25
C HIS A 110 -18.41 0.28 6.72
N PHE A 111 -17.19 0.37 6.20
CA PHE A 111 -16.33 1.54 6.42
C PHE A 111 -16.97 2.82 5.86
N CYS A 112 -17.46 2.81 4.62
CA CYS A 112 -18.11 3.96 3.99
C CYS A 112 -19.43 4.38 4.67
N THR A 113 -20.10 3.44 5.35
CA THR A 113 -21.34 3.67 6.10
C THR A 113 -21.11 3.85 7.60
N HIS A 114 -19.86 4.07 8.02
CA HIS A 114 -19.45 4.29 9.41
C HIS A 114 -19.74 3.14 10.38
N ASN A 115 -20.07 1.95 9.88
CA ASN A 115 -20.18 0.73 10.69
C ASN A 115 -18.80 0.07 10.86
N TYR A 116 -17.93 0.74 11.62
CA TYR A 116 -16.53 0.36 11.71
C TYR A 116 -16.28 -0.98 12.40
N LYS A 117 -17.10 -1.38 13.38
CA LYS A 117 -16.93 -2.67 14.08
C LYS A 117 -17.18 -3.85 13.12
N THR A 118 -18.22 -3.78 12.30
CA THR A 118 -18.49 -4.81 11.29
C THR A 118 -17.43 -4.79 10.19
N ALA A 119 -16.97 -3.59 9.78
CA ALA A 119 -15.89 -3.47 8.81
C ALA A 119 -14.59 -4.14 9.30
N GLU A 120 -14.22 -3.89 10.56
CA GLU A 120 -13.07 -4.51 11.20
C GLU A 120 -13.21 -6.04 11.27
N SER A 121 -14.36 -6.54 11.75
CA SER A 121 -14.62 -7.99 11.85
C SER A 121 -14.47 -8.69 10.50
N ASN A 122 -15.03 -8.11 9.43
CA ASN A 122 -14.92 -8.66 8.08
C ASN A 122 -13.47 -8.69 7.59
N LEU A 123 -12.65 -7.66 7.88
CA LEU A 123 -11.24 -7.66 7.49
C LEU A 123 -10.41 -8.66 8.30
N LEU A 124 -10.67 -8.83 9.60
CA LEU A 124 -9.99 -9.82 10.41
C LEU A 124 -10.30 -11.25 9.93
N GLN A 125 -11.56 -11.53 9.57
CA GLN A 125 -11.93 -12.78 8.92
C GLN A 125 -11.23 -12.92 7.56
N GLY A 126 -11.19 -11.85 6.77
CA GLY A 126 -10.52 -11.84 5.47
C GLY A 126 -9.00 -12.10 5.55
N LEU A 127 -8.32 -11.60 6.59
CA LEU A 127 -6.91 -11.87 6.84
C LEU A 127 -6.66 -13.34 7.14
N ALA A 128 -7.54 -13.97 7.95
CA ALA A 128 -7.46 -15.39 8.25
C ALA A 128 -7.71 -16.25 7.00
N GLU A 129 -8.76 -15.93 6.22
CA GLU A 129 -9.06 -16.59 4.95
C GLU A 129 -7.89 -16.49 3.96
N SER A 130 -7.30 -15.29 3.81
CA SER A 130 -6.12 -15.07 2.96
C SER A 130 -4.97 -15.96 3.40
N ALA A 131 -4.66 -16.02 4.70
CA ALA A 131 -3.57 -16.85 5.21
C ALA A 131 -3.76 -18.35 4.91
N VAL A 132 -5.00 -18.84 4.98
CA VAL A 132 -5.34 -20.24 4.62
C VAL A 132 -5.15 -20.46 3.12
N LEU A 133 -5.67 -19.58 2.27
CA LEU A 133 -5.51 -19.68 0.81
C LEU A 133 -4.04 -19.58 0.38
N GLU A 134 -3.26 -18.74 1.05
CA GLU A 134 -1.80 -18.62 0.84
C GLU A 134 -1.05 -19.88 1.23
N ALA A 135 -1.46 -20.56 2.31
CA ALA A 135 -0.90 -21.86 2.71
C ALA A 135 -1.29 -22.98 1.72
N ASN A 136 -2.46 -22.84 1.09
CA ASN A 136 -2.95 -23.75 0.07
C ASN A 136 -2.40 -23.45 -1.34
N GLY A 137 -1.41 -22.57 -1.50
CA GLY A 137 -0.69 -22.36 -2.76
C GLY A 137 -1.13 -21.14 -3.59
N LEU A 138 -2.03 -20.30 -3.09
CA LEU A 138 -2.35 -19.00 -3.68
C LEU A 138 -1.45 -17.89 -3.07
N GLU A 139 -0.14 -18.05 -3.21
CA GLU A 139 0.86 -17.26 -2.49
C GLU A 139 0.79 -15.75 -2.78
N LEU A 140 0.30 -15.35 -3.95
CA LEU A 140 0.15 -13.93 -4.32
C LEU A 140 -0.89 -13.20 -3.47
N LEU A 141 -1.80 -13.92 -2.80
CA LEU A 141 -2.77 -13.31 -1.89
C LEU A 141 -2.11 -12.61 -0.69
N ILE A 142 -0.82 -12.84 -0.43
CA ILE A 142 -0.05 -12.08 0.56
C ILE A 142 -0.11 -10.57 0.33
N TYR A 143 -0.14 -10.12 -0.93
CA TYR A 143 -0.24 -8.70 -1.27
C TYR A 143 -1.65 -8.15 -0.96
N ARG A 144 -2.70 -8.95 -1.18
CA ARG A 144 -4.07 -8.62 -0.75
C ARG A 144 -4.20 -8.60 0.77
N ARG A 145 -3.50 -9.49 1.48
CA ARG A 145 -3.43 -9.47 2.95
C ARG A 145 -2.82 -8.16 3.46
N ILE A 146 -1.78 -7.63 2.79
CA ILE A 146 -1.23 -6.30 3.08
C ILE A 146 -2.27 -5.19 2.85
N GLU A 147 -3.04 -5.24 1.76
CA GLU A 147 -4.13 -4.28 1.51
C GLU A 147 -5.21 -4.32 2.59
N GLN A 148 -5.55 -5.49 3.11
CA GLN A 148 -6.49 -5.64 4.24
C GLN A 148 -5.94 -4.99 5.52
N VAL A 149 -4.64 -5.13 5.80
CA VAL A 149 -3.99 -4.42 6.92
C VAL A 149 -4.05 -2.90 6.73
N ILE A 150 -3.82 -2.41 5.51
CA ILE A 150 -3.97 -0.98 5.16
C ILE A 150 -5.40 -0.49 5.43
N ASN A 151 -6.41 -1.29 5.09
CA ASN A 151 -7.81 -0.95 5.34
C ASN A 151 -8.14 -0.95 6.84
N LEU A 152 -7.61 -1.89 7.62
CA LEU A 152 -7.72 -1.90 9.08
C LEU A 152 -7.11 -0.63 9.70
N ILE A 153 -5.93 -0.23 9.25
CA ILE A 153 -5.29 1.03 9.70
C ILE A 153 -6.24 2.22 9.48
N ASN A 154 -6.84 2.32 8.29
CA ASN A 154 -7.79 3.41 8.01
C ASN A 154 -9.04 3.36 8.92
N ILE A 155 -9.56 2.17 9.22
CA ILE A 155 -10.68 1.98 10.16
C ILE A 155 -10.27 2.44 11.56
N TYR A 156 -9.13 2.02 12.08
CA TYR A 156 -8.67 2.40 13.42
C TYR A 156 -8.46 3.91 13.54
N PHE A 157 -7.88 4.56 12.52
CA PHE A 157 -7.80 6.03 12.49
C PHE A 157 -9.18 6.70 12.45
N ALA A 158 -10.14 6.15 11.69
CA ALA A 158 -11.50 6.69 11.64
C ALA A 158 -12.26 6.55 12.97
N GLN A 159 -12.00 5.46 13.71
CA GLN A 159 -12.50 5.25 15.07
C GLN A 159 -11.74 6.06 16.14
N LYS A 160 -10.66 6.76 15.76
CA LYS A 160 -9.72 7.43 16.67
C LYS A 160 -8.98 6.49 17.64
N ASP A 161 -8.90 5.20 17.31
CA ASP A 161 -8.04 4.23 18.01
C ASP A 161 -6.59 4.35 17.50
N TYR A 162 -5.96 5.47 17.83
CA TYR A 162 -4.63 5.83 17.33
C TYR A 162 -3.54 4.85 17.77
N VAL A 163 -3.66 4.27 18.97
CA VAL A 163 -2.69 3.30 19.49
C VAL A 163 -2.69 2.06 18.61
N LYS A 164 -3.86 1.48 18.36
CA LYS A 164 -4.02 0.31 17.51
C LYS A 164 -3.66 0.60 16.06
N ALA A 165 -4.01 1.78 15.54
CA ALA A 165 -3.67 2.21 14.19
C ALA A 165 -2.15 2.34 13.98
N VAL A 166 -1.44 2.98 14.92
CA VAL A 166 0.02 3.16 14.84
C VAL A 166 0.76 1.85 15.03
N ASP A 167 0.29 0.98 15.93
CA ASP A 167 0.88 -0.36 16.07
C ASP A 167 0.70 -1.18 14.79
N ALA A 168 -0.47 -1.11 14.15
CA ALA A 168 -0.71 -1.73 12.85
C ALA A 168 0.23 -1.20 11.75
N CYS A 169 0.43 0.12 11.68
CA CYS A 169 1.42 0.74 10.79
C CYS A 169 2.83 0.20 11.04
N ARG A 170 3.28 0.17 12.31
CA ARG A 170 4.59 -0.38 12.68
C ARG A 170 4.74 -1.81 12.18
N ARG A 171 3.79 -2.67 12.53
CA ARG A 171 3.76 -4.09 12.17
C ARG A 171 3.87 -4.30 10.66
N MET A 172 3.08 -3.57 9.88
CA MET A 172 3.15 -3.58 8.41
C MET A 172 4.52 -3.15 7.88
N SER A 173 5.12 -2.09 8.43
CA SER A 173 6.47 -1.66 8.05
C SER A 173 7.54 -2.72 8.33
N PHE A 174 7.44 -3.44 9.45
CA PHE A 174 8.34 -4.54 9.77
C PHE A 174 8.22 -5.70 8.78
N ILE A 175 6.99 -6.09 8.42
CA ILE A 175 6.74 -7.12 7.40
C ILE A 175 7.41 -6.71 6.08
N LEU A 176 7.15 -5.49 5.60
CA LEU A 176 7.61 -5.05 4.28
C LEU A 176 9.12 -4.76 4.19
N LEU A 177 9.72 -4.20 5.24
CA LEU A 177 11.14 -3.80 5.23
C LEU A 177 12.08 -4.87 5.76
N LYS A 178 11.72 -5.47 6.89
CA LYS A 178 12.62 -6.33 7.67
C LYS A 178 12.37 -7.80 7.44
N ASN A 179 11.28 -8.18 6.75
CA ASN A 179 11.05 -9.56 6.42
C ASN A 179 11.08 -10.44 7.70
N THR A 180 10.47 -9.93 8.78
CA THR A 180 10.45 -10.61 10.09
C THR A 180 9.04 -11.10 10.38
N HIS A 181 8.92 -12.35 10.87
CA HIS A 181 7.73 -12.84 11.56
C HIS A 181 7.54 -12.04 12.84
N TYR A 182 6.99 -10.86 12.67
CA TYR A 182 6.42 -10.11 13.77
C TYR A 182 5.01 -10.68 13.90
N ASN A 183 4.57 -11.07 15.11
CA ASN A 183 3.25 -11.66 15.40
C ASN A 183 2.12 -10.70 14.96
N CYS A 184 1.89 -10.56 13.67
CA CYS A 184 1.10 -9.52 13.06
C CYS A 184 -0.11 -10.15 12.43
N PHE A 185 -1.30 -9.83 12.93
CA PHE A 185 -2.55 -10.11 12.23
C PHE A 185 -2.83 -11.58 11.86
N GLY A 186 -2.11 -12.54 12.49
CA GLY A 186 -2.24 -13.97 12.22
C GLY A 186 -1.59 -14.43 10.91
N GLY A 187 -1.35 -15.73 10.80
CA GLY A 187 -0.80 -16.38 9.61
C GLY A 187 0.71 -16.21 9.40
N ASP A 188 1.23 -16.97 8.45
CA ASP A 188 2.65 -16.96 8.08
C ASP A 188 2.93 -15.81 7.09
N TRP A 189 3.87 -14.92 7.43
CA TRP A 189 4.34 -13.80 6.60
C TRP A 189 5.69 -14.12 5.93
N SER A 190 5.89 -15.38 5.55
CA SER A 190 7.15 -15.91 5.04
C SER A 190 7.76 -15.07 3.92
N ASN A 191 9.06 -14.83 4.07
CA ASN A 191 9.85 -13.92 3.23
C ASN A 191 9.91 -14.30 1.75
N TYR A 192 9.90 -15.61 1.46
CA TYR A 192 10.00 -16.09 0.08
C TYR A 192 8.79 -15.67 -0.77
N LYS A 193 7.59 -15.55 -0.17
CA LYS A 193 6.36 -15.14 -0.87
C LYS A 193 6.38 -13.66 -1.27
N LEU A 194 6.85 -12.79 -0.38
CA LEU A 194 6.92 -11.35 -0.66
C LEU A 194 8.01 -11.00 -1.68
N ASP A 195 9.12 -11.74 -1.66
CA ASP A 195 10.24 -11.53 -2.58
C ASP A 195 10.04 -12.26 -3.93
N ALA A 196 9.01 -13.11 -4.06
CA ALA A 196 8.69 -13.81 -5.31
C ALA A 196 8.29 -12.86 -6.45
N VAL A 197 7.64 -11.73 -6.15
CA VAL A 197 7.30 -10.69 -7.13
C VAL A 197 7.81 -9.33 -6.66
N PRO A 198 9.09 -8.98 -6.91
CA PRO A 198 9.70 -7.75 -6.42
C PRO A 198 8.92 -6.49 -6.78
N TYR A 199 8.33 -6.44 -7.98
CA TYR A 199 7.51 -5.33 -8.44
C TYR A 199 6.30 -5.05 -7.53
N LEU A 200 5.53 -6.09 -7.17
CA LEU A 200 4.36 -5.95 -6.29
C LEU A 200 4.78 -5.56 -4.87
N LYS A 201 5.93 -6.04 -4.39
CA LYS A 201 6.50 -5.61 -3.11
C LYS A 201 6.84 -4.12 -3.11
N GLU A 202 7.41 -3.60 -4.19
CA GLU A 202 7.69 -2.17 -4.33
C GLU A 202 6.42 -1.32 -4.33
N ILE A 203 5.35 -1.77 -5.00
CA ILE A 203 4.03 -1.11 -4.96
C ILE A 203 3.47 -1.09 -3.53
N MET A 204 3.58 -2.22 -2.81
CA MET A 204 3.11 -2.29 -1.42
C MET A 204 3.94 -1.41 -0.47
N LEU A 205 5.27 -1.37 -0.63
CA LEU A 205 6.14 -0.44 0.10
C LEU A 205 5.71 1.01 -0.12
N ASN A 206 5.53 1.41 -1.38
CA ASN A 206 5.08 2.75 -1.74
C ASN A 206 3.73 3.08 -1.08
N THR A 207 2.74 2.20 -1.22
CA THR A 207 1.39 2.39 -0.68
C THR A 207 1.38 2.47 0.85
N ALA A 208 2.06 1.56 1.52
CA ALA A 208 2.16 1.49 2.97
C ALA A 208 2.83 2.75 3.57
N PHE A 209 3.95 3.17 2.99
CA PHE A 209 4.70 4.32 3.53
C PHE A 209 4.04 5.66 3.21
N LYS A 210 3.35 5.80 2.07
CA LYS A 210 2.43 6.93 1.82
C LYS A 210 1.35 7.04 2.87
N LEU A 211 0.72 5.91 3.22
CA LEU A 211 -0.30 5.88 4.26
C LEU A 211 0.26 6.38 5.59
N ILE A 212 1.43 5.88 6.01
CA ILE A 212 2.09 6.28 7.26
C ILE A 212 2.36 7.79 7.26
N VAL A 213 2.91 8.32 6.17
CA VAL A 213 3.18 9.76 6.01
C VAL A 213 1.88 10.56 6.14
N ARG A 214 0.84 10.19 5.38
CA ARG A 214 -0.46 10.86 5.43
C ARG A 214 -1.08 10.83 6.82
N LYS A 215 -1.04 9.69 7.50
CA LYS A 215 -1.62 9.54 8.84
C LYS A 215 -0.86 10.29 9.92
N ASN A 216 0.47 10.38 9.81
CA ASN A 216 1.25 11.27 10.66
C ASN A 216 0.84 12.74 10.44
N LEU A 217 0.73 13.19 9.19
CA LEU A 217 0.31 14.55 8.85
C LEU A 217 -1.08 14.87 9.41
N GLU A 218 -2.07 13.99 9.23
CA GLU A 218 -3.41 14.12 9.81
C GLU A 218 -3.37 14.25 11.35
N CYS A 219 -2.46 13.53 12.01
CA CYS A 219 -2.31 13.55 13.46
C CYS A 219 -1.41 14.68 13.98
N ARG A 220 -0.81 15.49 13.10
CA ARG A 220 0.23 16.44 13.51
C ARG A 220 -0.24 17.52 14.49
N VAL A 221 -1.51 17.91 14.38
CA VAL A 221 -2.16 18.86 15.31
C VAL A 221 -2.58 18.21 16.63
N ASN A 222 -2.53 16.87 16.73
CA ASN A 222 -2.83 16.13 17.94
C ASN A 222 -1.60 16.09 18.86
N LYS A 223 -1.72 16.71 20.05
CA LYS A 223 -0.62 16.80 21.03
C LYS A 223 -0.13 15.43 21.53
N GLN A 224 -0.99 14.41 21.54
CA GLN A 224 -0.67 13.08 22.05
C GLN A 224 -0.17 12.12 20.96
N TYR A 225 -0.76 12.18 19.77
CA TYR A 225 -0.56 11.19 18.70
C TYR A 225 0.13 11.77 17.44
N GLY A 226 0.71 12.97 17.52
CA GLY A 226 1.43 13.61 16.44
C GLY A 226 2.85 13.06 16.22
N GLU A 227 3.72 13.93 15.69
CA GLU A 227 5.05 13.57 15.20
C GLU A 227 5.91 12.76 16.19
N LEU A 228 6.03 13.23 17.44
CA LEU A 228 6.84 12.55 18.46
C LEU A 228 6.33 11.14 18.77
N TYR A 229 5.01 10.93 18.68
CA TYR A 229 4.42 9.61 18.88
C TYR A 229 4.79 8.65 17.75
N PHE A 230 4.74 9.11 16.50
CA PHE A 230 5.18 8.33 15.33
C PHE A 230 6.69 8.05 15.35
N GLN A 231 7.50 9.04 15.76
CA GLN A 231 8.93 8.84 15.94
C GLN A 231 9.22 7.73 16.94
N LYS A 232 8.59 7.80 18.13
CA LYS A 232 8.78 6.83 19.22
C LYS A 232 8.27 5.44 18.84
N ASN A 233 7.11 5.35 18.19
CA ASN A 233 6.40 4.08 18.01
C ASN A 233 6.54 3.46 16.61
N ILE A 234 7.09 4.16 15.62
CA ILE A 234 7.35 3.60 14.28
C ILE A 234 8.80 3.86 13.89
N TYR A 235 9.20 5.11 13.70
CA TYR A 235 10.43 5.45 12.98
C TYR A 235 11.69 4.95 13.69
N ALA A 236 11.78 5.15 15.01
CA ALA A 236 12.92 4.68 15.81
C ALA A 236 13.11 3.16 15.78
N HIS A 237 12.08 2.39 15.42
CA HIS A 237 12.15 0.94 15.34
C HIS A 237 12.56 0.42 13.95
N LEU A 238 12.65 1.28 12.94
CA LEU A 238 12.97 0.93 11.56
C LEU A 238 14.44 1.22 11.18
N ASN A 239 15.33 1.34 12.17
CA ASN A 239 16.68 1.88 11.99
C ASN A 239 17.66 1.05 11.15
N ASN A 240 17.36 -0.21 10.82
CA ASN A 240 18.26 -1.09 10.06
C ASN A 240 17.46 -2.03 9.15
N PHE A 241 17.66 -1.92 7.84
CA PHE A 241 17.17 -2.85 6.82
C PHE A 241 18.05 -2.76 5.56
N PRO A 242 18.13 -3.83 4.73
CA PRO A 242 18.92 -3.82 3.51
C PRO A 242 18.33 -2.86 2.48
N VAL A 243 19.20 -2.07 1.85
CA VAL A 243 18.83 -1.16 0.75
C VAL A 243 19.17 -1.84 -0.57
N ASN A 244 18.23 -2.67 -1.03
CA ASN A 244 18.35 -3.43 -2.29
C ASN A 244 17.32 -3.00 -3.34
N SER A 245 16.56 -1.94 -3.07
CA SER A 245 15.63 -1.34 -4.02
C SER A 245 15.54 0.17 -3.80
N TYR A 246 15.04 0.88 -4.82
CA TYR A 246 14.88 2.33 -4.78
C TYR A 246 13.93 2.78 -3.66
N ASN A 247 12.74 2.18 -3.51
CA ASN A 247 11.83 2.63 -2.45
C ASN A 247 12.43 2.41 -1.06
N LYS A 248 13.18 1.32 -0.84
CA LYS A 248 13.91 1.10 0.41
C LYS A 248 14.98 2.16 0.65
N PHE A 249 15.69 2.60 -0.40
CA PHE A 249 16.62 3.72 -0.29
C PHE A 249 15.90 5.01 0.13
N VAL A 250 14.82 5.38 -0.57
CA VAL A 250 14.02 6.59 -0.25
C VAL A 250 13.47 6.52 1.17
N ILE A 251 12.91 5.38 1.59
CA ILE A 251 12.42 5.15 2.95
C ILE A 251 13.54 5.32 3.97
N LYS A 252 14.74 4.80 3.71
CA LYS A 252 15.89 4.94 4.62
C LYS A 252 16.31 6.40 4.77
N GLN A 253 16.37 7.14 3.66
CA GLN A 253 16.71 8.57 3.70
C GLN A 253 15.65 9.37 4.45
N TRP A 254 14.37 9.13 4.17
CA TRP A 254 13.27 9.77 4.88
C TRP A 254 13.33 9.47 6.38
N LEU A 255 13.46 8.21 6.81
CA LEU A 255 13.63 7.84 8.23
C LEU A 255 14.86 8.51 8.86
N GLY A 256 15.94 8.66 8.10
CA GLY A 256 17.13 9.41 8.52
C GLY A 256 16.82 10.88 8.81
N ILE A 257 16.07 11.54 7.93
CA ILE A 257 15.59 12.93 8.14
C ILE A 257 14.70 13.01 9.38
N LYS A 258 13.72 12.12 9.53
CA LYS A 258 12.81 12.09 10.70
C LYS A 258 13.57 11.95 12.03
N ARG A 259 14.55 11.05 12.06
CA ARG A 259 15.44 10.88 13.20
C ARG A 259 16.25 12.15 13.49
N GLN A 260 16.88 12.74 12.48
CA GLN A 260 17.68 13.95 12.68
C GLN A 260 16.84 15.18 13.07
N ALA A 261 15.60 15.29 12.59
CA ALA A 261 14.67 16.34 13.00
C ALA A 261 14.39 16.29 14.51
N THR A 262 14.20 15.09 15.06
CA THR A 262 13.91 14.89 16.48
C THR A 262 15.14 14.95 17.38
N GLU A 263 16.32 14.60 16.89
CA GLU A 263 17.58 14.70 17.63
C GLU A 263 18.13 16.16 17.64
N ASN A 264 18.24 16.81 16.48
CA ASN A 264 18.70 18.20 16.35
C ASN A 264 18.39 18.78 14.96
N ALA A 265 17.21 19.39 14.81
CA ALA A 265 16.74 20.02 13.58
C ALA A 265 17.61 21.21 13.07
N ASN A 266 18.49 21.78 13.90
CA ASN A 266 19.35 22.90 13.49
C ASN A 266 20.73 22.44 13.00
N SER A 267 21.03 21.15 13.11
CA SER A 267 22.33 20.59 12.76
C SER A 267 22.63 20.69 11.26
N LYS A 268 23.93 20.83 10.92
CA LYS A 268 24.41 20.71 9.53
C LYS A 268 24.07 19.34 8.94
N ARG A 269 24.04 18.30 9.79
CA ARG A 269 23.68 16.92 9.41
C ARG A 269 22.23 16.81 8.95
N TYR A 270 21.29 17.40 9.67
CA TYR A 270 19.88 17.45 9.26
C TYR A 270 19.71 18.17 7.92
N ARG A 271 20.34 19.35 7.76
CA ARG A 271 20.33 20.11 6.49
C ARG A 271 20.86 19.29 5.33
N ASN A 272 22.03 18.68 5.50
CA ASN A 272 22.64 17.85 4.46
C ASN A 272 21.74 16.67 4.08
N ALA A 273 21.08 16.03 5.05
CA ALA A 273 20.14 14.95 4.78
C ALA A 273 18.95 15.43 3.92
N ILE A 274 18.37 16.60 4.22
CA ILE A 274 17.32 17.19 3.39
C ILE A 274 17.83 17.51 1.99
N PHE A 275 19.01 18.15 1.87
CA PHE A 275 19.58 18.49 0.56
C PHE A 275 19.87 17.26 -0.29
N SER A 276 20.47 16.22 0.29
CA SER A 276 20.72 14.97 -0.43
C SER A 276 19.42 14.29 -0.85
N PHE A 277 18.37 14.38 -0.06
CA PHE A 277 17.05 13.83 -0.41
C PHE A 277 16.36 14.63 -1.53
N LEU A 278 16.56 15.96 -1.57
CA LEU A 278 16.04 16.84 -2.63
C LEU A 278 16.82 16.77 -3.94
N ALA A 279 18.15 16.62 -3.89
CA ALA A 279 19.04 16.65 -5.06
C ALA A 279 19.08 15.34 -5.85
N ASP A 280 18.53 14.27 -5.28
CA ASP A 280 18.43 12.98 -5.93
C ASP A 280 17.44 13.03 -7.12
N ASN A 281 18.01 13.04 -8.34
CA ASN A 281 17.34 13.23 -9.63
C ASN A 281 17.11 11.91 -10.40
N GLU A 282 17.38 10.72 -9.82
CA GLU A 282 17.27 9.41 -10.52
C GLU A 282 15.81 8.93 -10.71
N ILE A 283 14.89 9.83 -11.02
CA ILE A 283 13.45 9.62 -10.90
C ILE A 283 12.82 9.27 -12.24
N GLY A 284 12.30 8.05 -12.36
CA GLY A 284 11.24 7.72 -13.31
C GLY A 284 9.86 8.12 -12.74
N GLY A 285 8.96 8.56 -13.62
CA GLY A 285 7.65 9.15 -13.25
C GLY A 285 6.71 8.28 -12.41
N ASP A 286 6.93 6.96 -12.37
CA ASP A 286 6.07 6.02 -11.63
C ASP A 286 6.42 5.92 -10.12
N TYR A 287 7.61 6.38 -9.71
CA TYR A 287 8.15 6.21 -8.34
C TYR A 287 8.06 7.48 -7.47
N ASP A 288 7.44 8.55 -7.98
CA ASP A 288 7.51 9.91 -7.44
C ASP A 288 6.61 10.19 -6.23
N THR A 289 5.56 9.39 -6.06
CA THR A 289 4.43 9.75 -5.19
C THR A 289 4.71 9.57 -3.69
N PHE A 290 5.52 8.57 -3.28
CA PHE A 290 5.97 8.47 -1.87
C PHE A 290 6.98 9.55 -1.52
N LYS A 291 8.00 9.77 -2.37
CA LYS A 291 9.00 10.84 -2.16
C LYS A 291 8.31 12.20 -2.06
N ALA A 292 7.33 12.49 -2.92
CA ALA A 292 6.51 13.69 -2.82
C ALA A 292 5.78 13.80 -1.48
N SER A 293 5.12 12.73 -1.02
CA SER A 293 4.42 12.72 0.28
C SER A 293 5.40 12.95 1.44
N ALA A 294 6.57 12.27 1.42
CA ALA A 294 7.62 12.43 2.41
C ALA A 294 8.18 13.86 2.44
N LEU A 295 8.37 14.48 1.28
CA LEU A 295 8.78 15.88 1.16
C LEU A 295 7.73 16.85 1.71
N VAL A 296 6.44 16.58 1.50
CA VAL A 296 5.34 17.37 2.11
C VAL A 296 5.36 17.26 3.63
N GLN A 297 5.69 16.10 4.19
CA GLN A 297 5.84 15.96 5.64
C GLN A 297 7.01 16.79 6.17
N ILE A 298 8.14 16.79 5.46
CA ILE A 298 9.30 17.62 5.78
C ILE A 298 8.91 19.11 5.72
N LEU A 299 8.13 19.54 4.72
CA LEU A 299 7.56 20.91 4.70
C LEU A 299 6.57 21.15 5.83
N GLY A 300 5.75 20.16 6.15
CA GLY A 300 4.77 20.19 7.22
C GLY A 300 5.46 20.70 8.48
N GLU A 301 6.58 20.09 8.87
CA GLU A 301 7.43 20.48 10.02
C GLU A 301 7.83 21.97 10.10
N SER A 302 7.49 22.80 9.10
CA SER A 302 7.71 24.24 8.88
C SER A 302 7.61 25.23 10.04
N ASN A 303 7.00 24.90 11.19
CA ASN A 303 7.25 25.75 12.38
C ASN A 303 8.73 25.73 12.79
N TYR A 304 9.50 24.71 12.37
CA TYR A 304 10.96 24.63 12.49
C TYR A 304 11.73 25.16 11.26
N LEU A 305 11.06 25.41 10.12
CA LEU A 305 11.72 25.78 8.84
C LEU A 305 11.73 27.28 8.51
N LYS A 306 11.29 28.18 9.41
CA LYS A 306 11.58 29.62 9.24
C LYS A 306 13.08 29.91 9.06
N MET A 307 13.95 28.98 9.46
CA MET A 307 15.40 29.03 9.25
C MET A 307 15.87 28.69 7.82
N PHE A 308 15.01 28.20 6.93
CA PHE A 308 15.41 27.68 5.61
C PHE A 308 14.47 28.14 4.48
N GLY A 309 14.45 29.44 4.19
CA GLY A 309 13.60 30.07 3.17
C GLY A 309 13.70 29.52 1.73
N PHE A 310 14.59 28.56 1.46
CA PHE A 310 14.75 27.88 0.17
C PHE A 310 14.13 26.48 0.10
N ILE A 311 13.79 25.83 1.23
CA ILE A 311 13.27 24.44 1.25
C ILE A 311 11.85 24.39 0.68
N GLU A 312 10.99 25.32 1.08
CA GLU A 312 9.62 25.38 0.58
C GLU A 312 9.54 25.63 -0.94
N PRO A 313 10.27 26.61 -1.53
CA PRO A 313 10.37 26.74 -2.98
C PRO A 313 10.90 25.49 -3.69
N ALA A 314 11.92 24.83 -3.14
CA ALA A 314 12.52 23.64 -3.73
C ALA A 314 11.55 22.45 -3.77
N VAL A 315 10.84 22.18 -2.66
CA VAL A 315 9.82 21.11 -2.59
C VAL A 315 8.62 21.45 -3.48
N LYS A 316 8.12 22.69 -3.46
CA LYS A 316 7.02 23.10 -4.37
C LYS A 316 7.42 22.98 -5.84
N SER A 317 8.65 23.34 -6.19
CA SER A 317 9.20 23.17 -7.54
C SER A 317 9.29 21.69 -7.93
N TYR A 318 9.76 20.84 -7.02
CA TYR A 318 9.77 19.39 -7.19
C TYR A 318 8.36 18.84 -7.43
N ILE A 319 7.39 19.12 -6.56
CA ILE A 319 5.99 18.64 -6.68
C ILE A 319 5.35 19.08 -8.00
N LYS A 320 5.64 20.30 -8.46
CA LYS A 320 5.13 20.81 -9.75
C LYS A 320 5.64 20.01 -10.94
N LYS A 321 6.90 19.54 -10.90
CA LYS A 321 7.54 18.76 -11.97
C LYS A 321 7.07 17.31 -12.05
N LEU A 322 6.44 16.77 -11.00
CA LEU A 322 5.96 15.39 -10.98
C LEU A 322 4.78 15.19 -11.94
N THR A 323 4.69 14.00 -12.54
CA THR A 323 3.56 13.59 -13.38
C THR A 323 2.36 13.12 -12.53
N LEU A 324 1.85 14.01 -11.68
CA LEU A 324 0.70 13.75 -10.80
C LEU A 324 -0.58 14.42 -11.33
N SER A 325 -1.75 13.88 -10.98
CA SER A 325 -3.01 14.56 -11.24
C SER A 325 -3.06 15.92 -10.50
N ASN A 326 -3.78 16.89 -11.06
CA ASN A 326 -3.93 18.21 -10.43
C ASN A 326 -4.56 18.13 -9.03
N SER A 327 -5.43 17.14 -8.77
CA SER A 327 -5.98 16.86 -7.44
C SER A 327 -4.92 16.38 -6.46
N GLU A 328 -4.01 15.50 -6.87
CA GLU A 328 -2.92 15.01 -6.02
C GLU A 328 -1.91 16.12 -5.75
N LYS A 329 -1.57 16.92 -6.76
CA LYS A 329 -0.71 18.10 -6.57
C LYS A 329 -1.32 19.10 -5.58
N ARG A 330 -2.64 19.37 -5.66
CA ARG A 330 -3.32 20.29 -4.73
C ARG A 330 -3.30 19.78 -3.29
N VAL A 331 -3.48 18.49 -3.06
CA VAL A 331 -3.41 17.88 -1.72
C VAL A 331 -1.97 17.92 -1.15
N LEU A 332 -0.95 17.89 -2.01
CA LEU A 332 0.45 17.94 -1.59
C LEU A 332 0.98 19.38 -1.43
N ILE A 333 0.42 20.36 -2.15
CA ILE A 333 0.89 21.77 -2.12
C ILE A 333 0.18 22.61 -1.04
N ASN A 334 -1.08 22.30 -0.73
CA ASN A 334 -1.92 23.04 0.22
C ASN A 334 -1.94 22.37 1.59
#